data_AF-A0A8S0SM87-F1
#
_entry.id   AF-A0A8S0SM87-F1
#
_cell.length_a   1.000
_cell.length_b   1.000
_cell.length_c   1.000
_cell.angle_alpha   90.00
_cell.angle_beta   90.00
_cell.angle_gamma   90.00
#
_symmetry.space_group_name_H-M   'P 1'
#
loop_
_entity.id
_entity.type
_entity.pdbx_description
1 polymer ?
#
loop_
_entity_poly.entity_id
_entity_poly.type
_entity_poly.pdbx_seq_one_letter_code
_entity_poly.pdbx_strand_id
1 'polypeptide(L)'
;MEQGEEIAIQIEKGSDNKIVKKLTIVGLWCIQWYPVERPSMKVVIPMLESEETPSMPRNPFTSTNGTQNAATGRGRIFSSELEIISES
;
A
#
# COMPACT_ATOMS: atom_id res chain seq x y z
N MET A 1 22.35 1.17 -14.35
CA MET A 1 20.88 1.12 -14.42
C MET A 1 20.45 0.20 -13.30
N GLU A 2 20.22 0.74 -12.10
CA GLU A 2 19.66 -0.05 -11.02
C GLU A 2 18.20 -0.32 -11.37
N GLN A 3 17.92 -1.54 -11.81
CA GLN A 3 16.55 -2.03 -11.91
C GLN A 3 15.98 -2.00 -10.50
N GLY A 4 15.06 -1.06 -10.24
CA GLY A 4 14.33 -1.01 -8.98
C GLY A 4 13.58 -2.33 -8.81
N GLU A 5 14.18 -3.24 -8.04
CA GLU A 5 13.58 -4.51 -7.70
C GLU A 5 12.27 -4.22 -6.96
N GLU A 6 11.15 -4.74 -7.47
CA GLU A 6 9.90 -4.71 -6.74
C GLU A 6 10.10 -5.53 -5.47
N ILE A 7 10.34 -4.87 -4.34
CA ILE A 7 10.54 -5.52 -3.05
C ILE A 7 9.19 -6.09 -2.61
N ALA A 8 8.87 -7.28 -3.10
CA ALA A 8 7.72 -8.05 -2.66
C ALA A 8 8.03 -8.61 -1.27
N ILE A 9 7.31 -8.13 -0.26
CA ILE A 9 7.39 -8.67 1.10
C ILE A 9 6.78 -10.09 1.07
N GLN A 10 7.63 -11.10 0.96
CA GLN A 10 7.21 -12.51 1.02
C GLN A 10 6.96 -12.90 2.47
N ILE A 11 5.69 -12.87 2.90
CA ILE A 11 5.31 -13.31 4.24
C ILE A 11 5.09 -14.83 4.22
N GLU A 12 6.08 -15.58 4.69
CA GLU A 12 6.06 -17.04 4.81
C GLU A 12 4.98 -17.53 5.79
N LYS A 13 4.43 -18.74 5.56
CA LYS A 13 3.23 -19.24 6.23
C LYS A 13 3.52 -19.80 7.63
N GLY A 14 3.82 -18.93 8.60
CA GLY A 14 4.00 -19.24 10.02
C GLY A 14 3.09 -18.41 10.95
N SER A 15 3.09 -18.69 12.27
CA SER A 15 2.36 -17.86 13.27
C SER A 15 2.81 -16.39 13.22
N ASP A 16 4.10 -16.19 13.02
CA ASP A 16 4.73 -14.87 12.91
C ASP A 16 4.21 -14.08 11.69
N ASN A 17 3.60 -14.77 10.71
CA ASN A 17 3.04 -14.15 9.51
C ASN A 17 1.89 -13.18 9.83
N LYS A 18 1.11 -13.47 10.87
CA LYS A 18 -0.05 -12.66 11.24
C LYS A 18 0.43 -11.35 11.84
N ILE A 19 1.44 -11.43 12.70
CA ILE A 19 2.07 -10.27 13.34
C ILE A 19 2.74 -9.41 12.27
N VAL A 20 3.56 -10.00 11.40
CA VAL A 20 4.24 -9.27 10.32
C VAL A 20 3.23 -8.59 9.40
N LYS A 21 2.18 -9.31 8.96
CA LYS A 21 1.13 -8.74 8.11
C LYS A 21 0.40 -7.58 8.79
N LYS A 22 0.06 -7.75 10.06
CA LYS A 22 -0.62 -6.73 10.85
C LYS A 22 0.24 -5.48 11.04
N LEU A 23 1.50 -5.65 11.44
CA LEU A 23 2.46 -4.56 11.58
C LEU A 23 2.68 -3.84 10.25
N THR A 24 2.77 -4.59 9.14
CA THR A 24 2.88 -4.01 7.80
C THR A 24 1.69 -3.12 7.49
N ILE A 25 0.47 -3.61 7.71
CA ILE A 25 -0.75 -2.84 7.44
C ILE A 25 -0.85 -1.59 8.33
N VAL A 26 -0.59 -1.73 9.63
CA VAL A 26 -0.57 -0.60 10.56
C VAL A 26 0.50 0.42 10.17
N GLY A 27 1.69 -0.04 9.79
CA GLY A 27 2.77 0.81 9.28
C GLY A 27 2.34 1.59 8.05
N LEU A 28 1.69 0.93 7.08
CA LEU A 28 1.16 1.56 5.87
C LEU A 28 0.13 2.65 6.20
N TRP A 29 -0.75 2.44 7.20
CA TRP A 29 -1.67 3.49 7.67
C TRP A 29 -0.93 4.70 8.24
N CYS A 30 0.15 4.49 9.00
CA CYS A 30 0.90 5.56 9.66
C CYS A 30 1.73 6.41 8.68
N ILE A 31 2.21 5.84 7.58
CA ILE A 31 3.04 6.54 6.59
C ILE A 31 2.23 7.08 5.40
N GLN A 32 0.90 7.11 5.50
CA GLN A 32 0.03 7.49 4.41
C GLN A 32 0.38 8.87 3.81
N TRP A 33 0.25 9.00 2.49
CA TRP A 33 0.61 10.21 1.75
C TRP A 33 -0.20 11.43 2.22
N TYR A 34 -1.51 11.24 2.41
CA TYR A 34 -2.41 12.28 2.90
C TYR A 34 -2.40 12.33 4.43
N PRO A 35 -2.03 13.46 5.07
CA PRO A 35 -1.96 13.55 6.53
C PRO A 35 -3.29 13.27 7.24
N VAL A 36 -4.41 13.61 6.60
CA VAL A 36 -5.77 13.40 7.14
C VAL A 36 -6.13 11.92 7.27
N GLU A 37 -5.47 11.04 6.52
CA GLU A 37 -5.72 9.60 6.55
C GLU A 37 -4.84 8.87 7.57
N ARG A 38 -3.86 9.55 8.18
CA ARG A 38 -3.00 8.95 9.20
C ARG A 38 -3.77 8.79 10.52
N PRO A 39 -3.84 7.59 11.09
CA PRO A 39 -4.51 7.40 12.37
C PRO A 39 -3.73 8.07 13.50
N SER A 40 -4.47 8.60 14.48
CA SER A 40 -3.86 9.05 15.73
C SER A 40 -3.38 7.88 16.58
N MET A 41 -2.47 8.13 17.53
CA MET A 41 -1.96 7.08 18.40
C MET A 41 -3.04 6.39 19.24
N LYS A 42 -4.13 7.11 19.54
CA LYS A 42 -5.32 6.55 20.23
C LYS A 42 -6.04 5.48 19.40
N VAL A 43 -5.86 5.47 18.08
CA VAL A 43 -6.42 4.48 17.16
C VAL A 43 -5.40 3.38 16.88
N VAL A 44 -4.12 3.73 16.72
CA VAL A 44 -3.06 2.76 16.44
C VAL A 44 -2.82 1.78 17.59
N ILE A 45 -2.91 2.21 18.86
CA ILE A 45 -2.75 1.28 20.01
C ILE A 45 -3.80 0.15 19.96
N PRO A 46 -5.11 0.45 19.90
CA PRO A 46 -6.13 -0.59 19.74
C PRO A 46 -5.93 -1.47 18.50
N MET A 47 -5.50 -0.88 17.38
CA MET A 47 -5.20 -1.64 16.17
C MET A 47 -4.10 -2.68 16.45
N LEU A 48 -3.05 -2.34 17.19
CA LEU A 48 -1.93 -3.25 17.51
C LEU A 48 -2.30 -4.31 18.55
N GLU A 49 -3.17 -4.00 19.50
CA GLU A 49 -3.57 -4.92 20.58
C GLU A 49 -4.70 -5.88 20.15
N SER A 50 -5.51 -5.52 19.15
CA SER A 50 -6.60 -6.37 18.66
C SER A 50 -6.13 -7.75 18.15
N GLU A 51 -6.95 -8.79 18.23
CA GLU A 51 -6.64 -10.05 17.52
C GLU A 51 -6.85 -9.91 16.01
N GLU A 52 -7.69 -8.95 15.60
CA GLU A 52 -8.06 -8.73 14.22
C GLU A 52 -6.99 -7.94 13.45
N THR A 53 -6.83 -8.29 12.18
CA THR A 53 -5.95 -7.56 11.27
C THR A 53 -6.73 -6.42 10.61
N PRO A 54 -6.26 -5.15 10.69
CA PRO A 54 -6.91 -4.05 9.99
C PRO A 54 -6.96 -4.28 8.48
N SER A 55 -7.88 -3.59 7.79
CA SER A 55 -7.90 -3.58 6.33
C SER A 55 -6.71 -2.79 5.76
N MET A 56 -6.35 -3.08 4.51
CA MET A 56 -5.32 -2.35 3.79
C MET A 56 -5.73 -0.87 3.63
N PRO A 57 -4.83 0.10 3.89
CA PRO A 57 -5.10 1.50 3.56
C PRO A 57 -5.28 1.68 2.06
N ARG A 58 -5.95 2.77 1.67
CA ARG A 58 -6.13 3.12 0.27
C ARG A 58 -4.77 3.46 -0.35
N ASN A 59 -4.49 2.96 -1.54
CA ASN A 59 -3.30 3.37 -2.26
C ASN A 59 -3.54 4.78 -2.85
N PRO A 60 -2.75 5.79 -2.43
CA PRO A 60 -2.94 7.19 -2.83
C PRO A 60 -2.62 7.45 -4.30
N PHE A 61 -2.00 6.49 -5.00
CA PHE A 61 -1.65 6.53 -6.41
C PHE A 61 -2.58 5.69 -7.29
N THR A 62 -3.76 5.30 -6.78
CA THR A 62 -4.74 4.56 -7.59
C THR A 62 -5.46 5.50 -8.55
N SER A 63 -5.16 5.38 -9.86
CA SER A 63 -5.98 5.98 -10.92
C SER A 63 -7.39 5.39 -10.85
N THR A 64 -8.39 6.23 -10.64
CA THR A 64 -9.80 5.84 -10.65
C THR A 64 -10.23 5.57 -12.09
N ASN A 65 -9.87 4.40 -12.64
CA ASN A 65 -10.53 3.92 -13.84
C ASN A 65 -11.91 3.42 -13.40
N GLY A 66 -12.89 4.31 -13.40
CA GLY A 66 -14.26 3.94 -13.12
C GLY A 66 -14.74 2.84 -14.07
N THR A 67 -15.67 2.04 -13.55
CA THR A 67 -16.82 1.51 -14.29
C THR A 67 -16.70 0.09 -14.88
N GLN A 68 -17.31 -0.85 -14.15
CA GLN A 68 -18.23 -1.89 -14.65
C GLN A 68 -17.70 -3.08 -15.48
N ASN A 69 -18.44 -4.18 -15.34
CA ASN A 69 -18.28 -5.48 -15.99
C ASN A 69 -18.18 -5.43 -17.54
N ALA A 70 -17.65 -6.53 -18.08
CA ALA A 70 -17.75 -7.05 -19.46
C ALA A 70 -16.54 -6.81 -20.39
N ALA A 71 -15.92 -7.95 -20.72
CA ALA A 71 -15.34 -8.38 -22.00
C ALA A 71 -14.50 -7.40 -22.86
N THR A 72 -13.37 -7.95 -23.31
CA THR A 72 -12.53 -7.58 -24.48
C THR A 72 -11.36 -6.61 -24.28
N GLY A 73 -10.14 -7.11 -24.56
CA GLY A 73 -9.22 -6.47 -25.49
C GLY A 73 -8.23 -5.40 -24.97
N ARG A 74 -7.02 -5.86 -24.66
CA ARG A 74 -5.71 -5.30 -25.08
C ARG A 74 -5.51 -3.77 -25.05
N GLY A 75 -4.69 -3.32 -24.10
CA GLY A 75 -3.59 -2.39 -24.34
C GLY A 75 -3.86 -0.91 -24.13
N ARG A 76 -3.40 -0.38 -23.00
CA ARG A 76 -2.53 0.81 -22.96
C ARG A 76 -1.85 0.91 -21.59
N ILE A 77 -0.56 0.64 -21.65
CA ILE A 77 0.43 0.78 -20.58
C ILE A 77 0.52 2.27 -20.26
N PHE A 78 0.26 2.63 -19.01
CA PHE A 78 0.35 3.99 -18.52
C PHE A 78 1.74 4.57 -18.80
N SER A 79 1.79 5.83 -19.24
CA SER A 79 3.03 6.58 -19.44
C SER A 79 3.78 6.69 -18.11
N SER A 80 4.85 5.91 -17.98
CA SER A 80 5.71 5.82 -16.79
C SER A 80 6.78 6.92 -16.72
N GLU A 81 6.56 8.07 -17.35
CA GLU A 81 7.58 9.12 -17.37
C GLU A 81 7.29 10.14 -16.28
N LEU A 82 7.91 9.93 -15.12
CA LEU A 82 8.05 10.96 -14.09
C LEU A 82 9.29 11.78 -14.43
N GLU A 83 9.16 13.11 -14.45
CA GLU A 83 10.28 14.01 -14.71
C GLU A 83 11.35 13.88 -13.62
N ILE A 84 12.62 13.82 -14.03
CA ILE A 84 13.76 13.74 -13.13
C ILE A 84 13.92 15.09 -12.41
N ILE A 85 13.76 15.09 -11.09
CA ILE A 85 14.04 16.26 -10.26
C ILE A 85 15.56 16.35 -10.09
N SER A 86 16.19 17.39 -10.64
CA SER A 86 17.60 17.68 -10.39
C SER A 86 17.77 18.30 -9.00
N GLU A 87 18.56 17.68 -8.14
CA GLU A 87 19.06 18.31 -6.91
C GLU A 87 20.25 19.23 -7.25
N SER A 88 20.39 20.36 -6.55
CA SER A 88 21.41 21.39 -6.78
C SER A 88 22.58 21.28 -5.81
#